data_AF-A0AAF0PQW6-F1
#
_entry.id   AF-A0AAF0PQW6-F1
#
_cell.length_a   1.000
_cell.length_b   1.000
_cell.length_c   1.000
_cell.angle_alpha   90.00
_cell.angle_beta   90.00
_cell.angle_gamma   90.00
#
_symmetry.space_group_name_H-M   'P 1'
#
loop_
_entity.id
_entity.type
_entity.pdbx_description
1 polymer ?
#
loop_
_entity_poly.entity_id
_entity_poly.type
_entity_poly.pdbx_seq_one_letter_code
_entity_poly.pdbx_strand_id
1 'polypeptide(L)'
;MLWVDKYRPKTLDKVIVHQDVAQNLRKLVSEGDCPHLLFYGPSGSGKKTLIMALLRQIFGPSADKVKVENKIWKVDAGSRTIDVELTTLSSTHHVELNPSDAGFQDRYVVQEIIKEMAKNRPIDTKGKKGFKGDSTT
;
A
#
# COMPACT_ATOMS: atom_id res chain seq x y z
N MET A 1 -21.92 3.76 -10.51
CA MET A 1 -20.68 4.27 -9.89
C MET A 1 -21.03 5.51 -9.08
N LEU A 2 -20.63 5.58 -7.82
CA LEU A 2 -20.97 6.72 -6.94
C LEU A 2 -20.14 7.95 -7.32
N TRP A 3 -20.70 9.16 -7.12
CA TRP A 3 -20.00 10.42 -7.43
C TRP A 3 -18.71 10.56 -6.63
N VAL A 4 -18.72 10.11 -5.37
CA VAL A 4 -17.52 10.10 -4.51
C VAL A 4 -16.35 9.33 -5.14
N ASP A 5 -16.62 8.26 -5.88
CA ASP A 5 -15.58 7.47 -6.55
C ASP A 5 -15.18 8.09 -7.89
N LYS A 6 -16.15 8.67 -8.60
CA LYS A 6 -15.91 9.34 -9.89
C LYS A 6 -14.98 10.55 -9.74
N TYR A 7 -15.17 11.33 -8.67
CA TYR A 7 -14.42 12.56 -8.42
C TYR A 7 -13.27 12.40 -7.43
N ARG A 8 -12.99 11.18 -6.96
CA ARG A 8 -11.85 10.91 -6.07
C ARG A 8 -10.54 11.34 -6.75
N PRO A 9 -9.75 12.25 -6.15
CA PRO A 9 -8.44 12.62 -6.66
C PRO A 9 -7.55 11.39 -6.86
N LYS A 10 -6.92 11.27 -8.03
CA LYS A 10 -6.01 10.16 -8.38
C LYS A 10 -4.54 10.55 -8.27
N THR A 11 -4.21 11.83 -8.30
CA THR A 11 -2.84 12.33 -8.24
C THR A 11 -2.72 13.31 -7.08
N LEU A 12 -1.50 13.44 -6.54
CA LEU A 12 -1.23 14.34 -5.41
C LEU A 12 -1.56 15.80 -5.77
N ASP A 13 -1.35 16.21 -7.03
CA ASP A 13 -1.68 17.58 -7.49
C ASP A 13 -3.19 17.89 -7.52
N LYS A 14 -4.04 16.86 -7.53
CA LYS A 14 -5.50 17.01 -7.55
C LYS A 14 -6.11 16.99 -6.15
N VAL A 15 -5.31 16.86 -5.10
CA VAL A 15 -5.79 16.87 -3.71
C VAL A 15 -5.99 18.31 -3.27
N ILE A 16 -7.22 18.65 -2.88
CA ILE A 16 -7.60 20.04 -2.54
C ILE A 16 -7.49 20.30 -1.02
N VAL A 17 -7.77 19.30 -0.18
CA VAL A 17 -7.90 19.49 1.28
C VAL A 17 -6.55 19.54 2.01
N HIS A 18 -5.60 18.69 1.62
CA HIS A 18 -4.32 18.50 2.31
C HIS A 18 -3.14 18.83 1.39
N GLN A 19 -3.12 20.04 0.83
CA GLN A 19 -2.13 20.43 -0.18
C GLN A 19 -0.69 20.38 0.34
N ASP A 20 -0.44 20.86 1.56
CA ASP A 20 0.91 20.83 2.16
C ASP A 20 1.41 19.39 2.36
N VAL A 21 0.52 18.50 2.82
CA VAL A 21 0.83 17.07 2.97
C VAL A 21 1.11 16.44 1.61
N ALA A 22 0.30 16.74 0.60
CA ALA A 22 0.49 16.24 -0.76
C ALA A 22 1.83 16.71 -1.36
N GLN A 23 2.23 17.96 -1.11
CA GLN A 23 3.54 18.48 -1.52
C GLN A 23 4.70 17.77 -0.81
N ASN A 24 4.60 17.55 0.51
CA ASN A 24 5.63 16.82 1.26
C ASN A 24 5.75 15.37 0.78
N LEU A 25 4.63 14.68 0.56
CA LEU A 25 4.61 13.34 -0.03
C LEU A 25 5.26 13.30 -1.42
N ARG A 26 5.03 14.33 -2.26
CA ARG A 26 5.67 14.43 -3.57
C ARG A 26 7.19 14.57 -3.45
N LYS A 27 7.68 15.37 -2.49
CA LYS A 27 9.12 15.51 -2.22
C LYS A 27 9.75 14.18 -1.83
N LEU A 28 9.12 13.45 -0.90
CA LEU A 28 9.59 12.12 -0.47
C LEU A 28 9.75 11.15 -1.66
N VAL A 29 8.77 11.12 -2.57
CA VAL A 29 8.86 10.26 -3.77
C VAL A 29 9.97 10.72 -4.72
N SER A 30 10.16 12.04 -4.89
CA SER A 30 11.19 12.57 -5.78
C SER A 30 12.62 12.35 -5.27
N GLU A 31 12.79 12.35 -3.95
CA GLU A 31 14.08 12.10 -3.28
C GLU A 31 14.45 10.60 -3.30
N GLY A 32 13.47 9.73 -3.57
CA GLY A 32 13.70 8.30 -3.69
C GLY A 32 13.72 7.55 -2.37
N ASP A 33 13.50 8.25 -1.27
CA ASP A 33 13.47 7.71 0.09
C ASP A 33 12.06 7.84 0.66
N CYS A 34 11.29 6.76 0.57
CA CYS A 34 9.97 6.69 1.19
C CYS A 34 10.08 5.93 2.53
N PRO A 35 10.04 6.62 3.67
CA PRO A 35 10.03 5.96 4.97
C PRO A 35 8.68 5.24 5.20
N HIS A 36 8.58 4.53 6.32
CA HIS A 36 7.28 4.04 6.79
C HIS A 36 6.39 5.22 7.19
N LEU A 37 5.19 5.26 6.65
CA LEU A 37 4.24 6.36 6.85
C LEU A 37 3.05 5.90 7.68
N LEU A 38 2.65 6.74 8.65
CA LEU A 38 1.43 6.57 9.44
C LEU A 38 0.43 7.66 9.08
N PHE A 39 -0.70 7.28 8.47
CA PHE A 39 -1.80 8.19 8.16
C PHE A 39 -2.88 8.08 9.23
N TYR A 40 -3.15 9.15 9.97
CA TYR A 40 -4.18 9.20 11.01
C TYR A 40 -5.12 10.40 10.84
N GLY A 41 -6.29 10.37 11.49
CA GLY A 41 -7.31 11.41 11.41
C GLY A 41 -8.74 10.87 11.30
N PRO A 42 -9.77 11.73 11.32
CA PRO A 42 -11.18 11.33 11.33
C PRO A 42 -11.59 10.55 10.08
N SER A 43 -12.68 9.78 10.17
CA SER A 43 -13.24 9.09 9.00
C SER A 43 -13.63 10.11 7.92
N GLY A 44 -13.44 9.76 6.65
CA GLY A 44 -13.73 10.67 5.54
C GLY A 44 -12.70 11.77 5.28
N SER A 45 -11.63 11.91 6.08
CA SER A 45 -10.61 12.97 5.88
C SER A 45 -9.70 12.79 4.65
N GLY A 46 -9.92 11.78 3.81
CA GLY A 46 -9.14 11.55 2.59
C GLY A 46 -7.84 10.76 2.75
N LYS A 47 -7.61 10.11 3.90
CA LYS A 47 -6.40 9.29 4.15
C LYS A 47 -6.13 8.24 3.07
N LYS A 48 -7.12 7.38 2.79
CA LYS A 48 -7.00 6.34 1.75
C LYS A 48 -6.78 6.95 0.37
N THR A 49 -7.42 8.09 0.08
CA THR A 49 -7.20 8.83 -1.17
C THR A 49 -5.75 9.30 -1.32
N LEU A 50 -5.15 9.85 -0.25
CA LEU A 50 -3.74 10.25 -0.24
C LEU A 50 -2.81 9.06 -0.44
N ILE A 51 -3.05 7.94 0.25
CA ILE A 51 -2.25 6.71 0.12
C ILE A 51 -2.29 6.20 -1.33
N MET A 52 -3.48 6.12 -1.94
CA MET A 52 -3.60 5.66 -3.32
C MET A 52 -2.95 6.63 -4.32
N ALA A 53 -3.09 7.94 -4.11
CA ALA A 53 -2.41 8.93 -4.95
C ALA A 53 -0.88 8.85 -4.83
N LEU A 54 -0.37 8.57 -3.63
CA LEU A 54 1.06 8.31 -3.38
C LEU A 54 1.53 7.04 -4.09
N LEU A 55 0.82 5.92 -3.92
CA LEU A 55 1.15 4.66 -4.60
C LEU A 55 1.13 4.80 -6.12
N ARG A 56 0.18 5.58 -6.65
CA ARG A 56 0.12 5.90 -8.08
C ARG A 56 1.27 6.81 -8.55
N GLN A 57 1.76 7.71 -7.70
CA GLN A 57 2.95 8.52 -7.99
C GLN A 57 4.22 7.66 -8.04
N ILE A 58 4.30 6.64 -7.18
CA ILE A 58 5.43 5.71 -7.07
C ILE A 58 5.40 4.70 -8.23
N PHE A 59 4.31 3.93 -8.37
CA PHE A 59 4.24 2.79 -9.29
C PHE A 59 3.48 3.07 -10.60
N GLY A 60 2.95 4.28 -10.76
CA GLY A 60 2.12 4.63 -11.91
C GLY A 60 0.69 4.08 -11.83
N PRO A 61 -0.06 4.13 -12.95
CA PRO A 61 -1.48 3.73 -12.99
C PRO A 61 -1.75 2.25 -12.69
N SER A 62 -0.73 1.38 -12.74
CA SER A 62 -0.87 -0.05 -12.36
C SER A 62 -1.19 -0.22 -10.88
N ALA A 63 -0.85 0.74 -10.02
CA ALA A 63 -1.22 0.74 -8.61
C ALA A 63 -2.74 0.70 -8.39
N ASP A 64 -3.55 1.22 -9.32
CA ASP A 64 -5.02 1.19 -9.17
C ASP A 64 -5.61 -0.21 -9.47
N LYS A 65 -4.83 -1.11 -10.09
CA LYS A 65 -5.26 -2.45 -10.47
C LYS A 65 -5.07 -3.41 -9.29
N VAL A 66 -6.06 -3.39 -8.40
CA VAL A 66 -6.16 -4.32 -7.27
C VAL A 66 -7.16 -5.44 -7.58
N LYS A 67 -6.87 -6.64 -7.08
CA LYS A 67 -7.76 -7.80 -7.11
C LYS A 67 -8.08 -8.20 -5.68
N VAL A 68 -9.32 -8.62 -5.46
CA VAL A 68 -9.73 -9.26 -4.21
C VAL A 68 -9.22 -10.69 -4.25
N GLU A 69 -8.43 -11.07 -3.25
CA GLU A 69 -7.88 -12.41 -3.08
C GLU A 69 -8.26 -12.93 -1.69
N ASN A 70 -8.86 -14.11 -1.63
CA ASN A 70 -9.05 -14.84 -0.39
C ASN A 70 -7.91 -15.85 -0.28
N LYS A 71 -7.04 -15.66 0.73
CA LYS A 71 -5.86 -16.50 0.91
C LYS A 71 -5.84 -17.09 2.30
N ILE A 72 -5.49 -18.36 2.39
CA ILE A 72 -5.25 -19.06 3.65
C ILE A 72 -3.78 -18.88 4.02
N TRP A 73 -3.56 -18.22 5.14
CA TRP A 73 -2.25 -17.99 5.74
C TRP A 73 -1.98 -19.03 6.81
N LYS A 74 -0.91 -19.78 6.65
CA LYS A 74 -0.45 -20.73 7.67
C LYS A 74 0.43 -19.99 8.65
N VAL A 75 -0.07 -19.74 9.86
CA VAL A 75 0.67 -19.07 10.92
C VAL A 75 1.15 -20.07 11.96
N ASP A 76 2.41 -19.94 12.36
CA ASP A 76 2.99 -20.73 13.44
C ASP A 76 2.80 -20.00 14.78
N ALA A 77 1.91 -20.53 15.62
CA ALA A 77 1.64 -20.04 16.97
C ALA A 77 2.39 -20.86 18.03
N GLY A 78 3.60 -21.34 17.71
CA GLY A 78 4.52 -22.02 18.61
C GLY A 78 4.18 -23.49 18.86
N SER A 79 3.00 -23.78 19.40
CA SER A 79 2.57 -25.16 19.70
C SER A 79 1.67 -25.77 18.63
N ARG A 80 1.17 -24.96 17.70
CA ARG A 80 0.29 -25.38 16.60
C ARG A 80 0.40 -24.44 15.41
N THR A 81 0.29 -25.01 14.22
CA THR A 81 0.02 -24.24 12.99
C THR A 81 -1.47 -23.98 12.90
N ILE A 82 -1.83 -22.74 12.62
CA ILE A 82 -3.22 -22.30 12.47
C ILE A 82 -3.39 -21.77 11.05
N ASP A 83 -4.45 -22.22 10.38
CA ASP A 83 -4.85 -21.71 9.09
C ASP A 83 -5.78 -20.51 9.31
N VAL A 84 -5.37 -19.34 8.83
CA VAL A 84 -6.14 -18.10 8.92
C VAL A 84 -6.53 -17.67 7.52
N GLU A 85 -7.83 -17.62 7.25
CA GLU A 85 -8.34 -17.07 5.99
C GLU A 85 -8.41 -15.55 6.08
N LEU A 86 -7.80 -14.86 5.11
CA LEU A 86 -7.80 -13.41 5.03
C LEU A 86 -8.19 -12.97 3.62
N THR A 87 -9.10 -12.00 3.54
CA THR A 87 -9.38 -11.28 2.31
C THR A 87 -8.40 -10.11 2.18
N THR A 88 -7.61 -10.11 1.11
CA THR A 88 -6.67 -9.03 0.80
C THR A 88 -7.01 -8.37 -0.53
N LEU A 89 -6.63 -7.10 -0.67
CA LEU A 89 -6.62 -6.40 -1.95
C LEU A 89 -5.19 -6.36 -2.46
N SER A 90 -4.89 -7.21 -3.44
CA SER A 90 -3.55 -7.41 -3.97
C SER A 90 -3.38 -6.70 -5.31
N SER A 91 -2.26 -5.99 -5.47
CA SER A 91 -1.78 -5.44 -6.74
C SER A 91 -0.40 -6.03 -7.05
N THR A 92 0.13 -5.76 -8.24
CA THR A 92 1.53 -6.08 -8.59
C THR A 92 2.55 -5.34 -7.73
N HIS A 93 2.14 -4.28 -7.03
CA HIS A 93 3.07 -3.39 -6.30
C HIS A 93 2.79 -3.25 -4.80
N HIS A 94 1.58 -3.57 -4.34
CA HIS A 94 1.20 -3.41 -2.94
C HIS A 94 0.10 -4.40 -2.55
N VAL A 95 -0.05 -4.61 -1.24
CA VAL A 95 -1.11 -5.40 -0.63
C VAL A 95 -1.80 -4.52 0.40
N GLU A 96 -3.12 -4.38 0.28
CA GLU A 96 -3.97 -3.79 1.31
C GLU A 96 -4.68 -4.92 2.07
N LEU A 97 -4.63 -4.83 3.40
CA LEU A 97 -5.31 -5.76 4.30
C LEU A 97 -5.77 -5.03 5.57
N ASN A 98 -6.76 -5.62 6.25
CA ASN A 98 -7.12 -5.25 7.61
C ASN A 98 -6.65 -6.35 8.57
N PRO A 99 -5.62 -6.12 9.39
CA PRO A 99 -5.12 -7.14 10.33
C PRO A 99 -6.18 -7.65 11.31
N SER A 100 -7.20 -6.84 11.61
CA SER A 100 -8.30 -7.21 12.51
C SER A 100 -9.10 -8.41 11.99
N ASP A 101 -9.12 -8.64 10.68
CA ASP A 101 -9.81 -9.76 10.05
C ASP A 101 -9.15 -11.11 10.42
N ALA A 102 -7.89 -11.10 10.88
CA ALA A 102 -7.19 -12.27 11.39
C ALA A 102 -7.50 -12.58 12.88
N GLY A 103 -8.36 -11.80 13.53
CA GLY A 103 -8.69 -11.95 14.95
C GLY A 103 -7.46 -11.87 15.85
N PHE A 104 -7.32 -12.82 16.79
CA PHE A 104 -6.20 -12.86 17.74
C PHE A 104 -4.85 -13.28 17.12
N GLN A 105 -4.80 -13.57 15.82
CA GLN A 105 -3.60 -14.01 15.11
C GLN A 105 -2.97 -12.90 14.24
N ASP A 106 -3.48 -11.68 14.33
CA ASP A 106 -3.04 -10.50 13.57
C ASP A 106 -1.52 -10.32 13.54
N ARG A 107 -0.85 -10.45 14.70
CA ARG A 107 0.61 -10.34 14.81
C ARG A 107 1.32 -11.36 13.92
N TYR A 108 0.90 -12.63 13.94
CA TYR A 108 1.55 -13.69 13.20
C TYR A 108 1.27 -13.57 11.70
N VAL A 109 0.04 -13.20 11.33
CA VAL A 109 -0.36 -12.98 9.94
C VAL A 109 0.43 -11.83 9.32
N VAL A 110 0.51 -10.69 10.01
CA VAL A 110 1.27 -9.53 9.52
C VAL A 110 2.75 -9.87 9.35
N GLN A 111 3.34 -10.62 10.28
CA GLN A 111 4.73 -11.09 10.13
C GLN A 111 4.91 -11.96 8.89
N GLU A 112 4.01 -12.89 8.62
CA GLU A 112 4.14 -13.80 7.48
C GLU A 112 3.93 -13.07 6.14
N ILE A 113 2.99 -12.12 6.08
CA ILE A 113 2.80 -11.24 4.92
C ILE A 113 4.07 -10.45 4.62
N ILE A 114 4.69 -9.84 5.65
CA ILE A 114 5.94 -9.09 5.49
C ILE A 114 7.06 -10.00 4.97
N LYS A 115 7.18 -11.22 5.51
CA LYS A 115 8.17 -12.21 5.03
C LYS A 115 7.94 -12.59 3.57
N GLU A 116 6.69 -12.83 3.17
CA GLU A 116 6.35 -13.17 1.79
C GLU A 116 6.66 -12.01 0.83
N MET A 117 6.28 -10.77 1.19
CA MET A 117 6.60 -9.59 0.38
C MET A 117 8.10 -9.37 0.23
N ALA A 118 8.89 -9.69 1.27
CA ALA A 118 10.35 -9.63 1.21
C ALA A 118 10.95 -10.69 0.28
N LYS A 119 10.37 -11.91 0.25
CA LYS A 119 10.78 -13.00 -0.66
C LYS A 119 10.41 -12.71 -2.12
N ASN A 120 9.24 -12.12 -2.34
CA ASN A 120 8.70 -11.84 -3.68
C ASN A 120 9.14 -10.49 -4.25
N ARG A 121 10.21 -9.87 -3.71
CA ARG A 121 10.78 -8.66 -4.33
C ARG A 121 11.14 -8.99 -5.78
N PRO A 122 10.64 -8.24 -6.78
CA PRO A 122 11.12 -8.42 -8.14
C PRO A 122 12.64 -8.20 -8.14
N ILE A 123 13.37 -9.16 -8.71
CA ILE A 123 14.79 -9.01 -9.01
C ILE A 123 14.87 -7.84 -9.98
N ASP A 124 15.34 -6.69 -9.50
CA ASP A 124 15.73 -5.59 -10.36
C ASP A 124 16.88 -6.10 -11.24
N THR A 125 16.58 -6.39 -12.51
CA THR A 125 17.53 -6.95 -13.48
C THR A 125 18.57 -5.92 -13.91
N LYS A 126 18.60 -4.73 -13.30
CA LYS A 126 19.77 -3.87 -13.30
C LYS A 126 19.97 -3.36 -11.89
N GLY A 127 21.04 -3.81 -11.23
CA GLY A 127 21.52 -3.19 -10.00
C GLY A 127 21.67 -1.67 -10.19
N LYS A 128 20.63 -0.92 -9.81
CA LYS A 128 20.64 0.51 -9.61
C LYS A 128 19.85 0.79 -8.34
N LYS A 129 20.43 1.70 -7.56
CA LYS A 129 20.02 2.13 -6.22
C LYS A 129 18.51 2.37 -6.15
N GLY A 130 17.98 2.16 -4.94
CA GLY A 130 16.59 2.41 -4.57
C GLY A 130 16.00 3.65 -5.23
N PHE A 131 14.73 3.48 -5.58
CA PHE A 131 13.77 4.47 -6.08
C PHE A 131 14.41 5.77 -6.60
N LYS A 132 14.56 5.91 -7.91
CA LYS A 132 14.77 7.22 -8.53
C LYS A 132 13.56 7.45 -9.42
N GLY A 133 12.66 8.34 -8.98
CA GLY A 133 11.48 8.70 -9.75
C GLY A 133 11.90 9.23 -11.11
N ASP A 134 11.35 8.64 -12.17
CA ASP A 134 11.48 9.16 -13.52
C ASP A 134 10.80 10.53 -13.57
N SER A 135 11.63 11.57 -13.53
CA SER A 135 11.23 12.92 -13.88
C SER A 135 11.18 13.01 -15.40
N THR A 136 10.01 12.80 -15.99
CA THR A 136 9.78 13.25 -17.37
C THR A 136 8.36 13.77 -17.58
N THR A 137 8.36 15.07 -17.91
CA THR A 137 7.32 15.92 -18.52
C THR A 137 6.32 16.59 -17.60
#